data_AF-A0ABD1GFT1-F1
#
_entry.id   AF-A0ABD1GFT1-F1
#
_cell.length_a   1.000
_cell.length_b   1.000
_cell.length_c   1.000
_cell.angle_alpha   90.00
_cell.angle_beta   90.00
_cell.angle_gamma   90.00
#
_symmetry.space_group_name_H-M   'P 1'
#
loop_
_entity.id
_entity.type
_entity.pdbx_description
1 polymer ?
#
loop_
_entity_poly.entity_id
_entity_poly.type
_entity_poly.pdbx_seq_one_letter_code
_entity_poly.pdbx_strand_id
1 'polypeptide(L)'
;MVVALDLQDFLLRARVLKLYRQALRISRRAPSDSKDEVRQIIRQEVENNRTCKDKQRIRFLISDGQERLKRLDETLDMQGR
;
A
#
# COMPACT_ATOMS: atom_id res chain seq x y z
N MET A 1 15.12 -22.04 8.04
CA MET A 1 15.00 -22.47 6.63
C MET A 1 14.18 -21.43 5.89
N VAL A 2 14.68 -20.85 4.80
CA VAL A 2 13.89 -19.95 3.95
C VAL A 2 12.94 -20.82 3.14
N VAL A 3 11.65 -20.72 3.40
CA VAL A 3 10.64 -21.38 2.56
C VAL A 3 10.59 -20.64 1.24
N ALA A 4 10.92 -21.32 0.15
CA ALA A 4 10.79 -20.75 -1.19
C ALA A 4 9.31 -20.47 -1.47
N LEU A 5 9.01 -19.25 -1.91
CA LEU A 5 7.66 -18.89 -2.35
C LEU A 5 7.36 -19.58 -3.67
N ASP A 6 6.12 -20.01 -3.85
CA ASP A 6 5.66 -20.38 -5.19
C ASP A 6 5.65 -19.14 -6.12
N LEU A 7 5.57 -19.35 -7.42
CA LEU A 7 5.61 -18.27 -8.39
C LEU A 7 4.47 -17.25 -8.18
N GLN A 8 3.27 -17.71 -7.81
CA GLN A 8 2.13 -16.82 -7.61
C GLN A 8 2.31 -15.95 -6.36
N ASP A 9 2.78 -16.53 -5.26
CA ASP A 9 3.08 -15.84 -4.02
C ASP A 9 4.21 -14.82 -4.21
N PHE A 10 5.23 -15.19 -4.99
CA PHE A 10 6.30 -14.27 -5.37
C PHE A 10 5.75 -13.05 -6.14
N LEU A 11 4.92 -13.28 -7.16
CA LEU A 11 4.31 -12.22 -7.95
C LEU A 11 3.36 -11.34 -7.13
N LEU A 12 2.54 -11.95 -6.26
CA LEU A 12 1.66 -11.20 -5.36
C LEU A 12 2.45 -10.35 -4.38
N ARG A 13 3.50 -10.91 -3.76
CA ARG A 13 4.40 -10.15 -2.87
C ARG A 13 5.04 -8.97 -3.60
N ALA A 14 5.51 -9.17 -4.83
CA ALA A 14 6.07 -8.09 -5.64
C ALA A 14 5.06 -6.96 -5.88
N ARG A 15 3.80 -7.31 -6.17
CA ARG A 15 2.70 -6.32 -6.34
C ARG A 15 2.39 -5.57 -5.04
N VAL A 16 2.29 -6.27 -3.91
CA VAL A 16 2.08 -5.65 -2.59
C VAL A 16 3.22 -4.67 -2.27
N LEU A 17 4.48 -5.07 -2.47
CA LEU A 17 5.63 -4.20 -2.23
C LEU A 17 5.66 -2.99 -3.16
N LYS A 18 5.24 -3.16 -4.43
CA LYS A 18 5.12 -2.04 -5.38
C LYS A 18 4.08 -1.04 -4.89
N LEU A 19 2.89 -1.51 -4.49
CA LEU A 19 1.81 -0.67 -3.96
C LEU A 19 2.26 0.06 -2.69
N TYR A 20 2.87 -0.63 -1.73
CA TYR A 20 3.36 -0.04 -0.48
C TYR A 20 4.39 1.07 -0.74
N ARG A 21 5.37 0.84 -1.62
CA ARG A 21 6.36 1.86 -1.98
C ARG A 21 5.74 3.06 -2.67
N GLN A 22 4.72 2.85 -3.50
CA GLN A 22 3.98 3.94 -4.15
C GLN A 22 3.22 4.77 -3.13
N ALA A 23 2.53 4.11 -2.19
CA ALA A 23 1.82 4.77 -1.10
C ALA A 23 2.75 5.65 -0.26
N LEU A 24 3.92 5.13 0.13
CA LEU A 24 4.95 5.88 0.85
C LEU A 24 5.58 7.04 0.06
N ARG A 25 5.46 7.06 -1.27
CA ARG A 25 5.92 8.19 -2.10
C ARG A 25 4.87 9.29 -2.13
N ILE A 26 3.62 8.92 -2.37
CA ILE A 26 2.48 9.86 -2.39
C ILE A 26 2.30 10.51 -1.02
N SER A 27 2.46 9.75 0.07
CA SER A 27 2.38 10.30 1.44
C SER A 27 3.40 11.41 1.71
N ARG A 28 4.48 11.53 0.92
CA ARG A 28 5.47 12.61 1.11
C ARG A 28 4.96 13.97 0.66
N ARG A 29 3.95 13.98 -0.21
CA ARG A 29 3.28 15.19 -0.70
C ARG A 29 2.20 15.68 0.26
N ALA A 30 1.86 14.90 1.29
CA ALA A 30 0.95 15.35 2.32
C ALA A 30 1.53 16.57 3.07
N PRO A 31 0.67 17.47 3.56
CA PRO A 31 1.05 18.57 4.44
C PRO A 31 1.91 18.13 5.63
N SER A 32 2.80 18.99 6.12
CA SER A 32 3.82 18.64 7.12
C SER A 32 3.25 18.14 8.45
N ASP A 33 2.08 18.65 8.83
CA ASP A 33 1.32 18.30 10.03
C ASP A 33 0.66 16.91 9.95
N SER A 34 0.26 16.46 8.76
CA SER A 34 -0.43 15.18 8.54
C SER A 34 0.45 14.08 7.93
N LYS A 35 1.64 14.42 7.44
CA LYS A 35 2.54 13.51 6.72
C LYS A 35 2.94 12.25 7.50
N ASP A 36 3.24 12.39 8.79
CA ASP A 36 3.63 11.26 9.64
C ASP A 36 2.44 10.36 9.97
N GLU A 37 1.26 10.95 10.16
CA GLU A 37 0.02 10.20 10.36
C GLU A 37 -0.34 9.37 9.12
N VAL A 38 -0.34 9.98 7.93
CA VAL A 38 -0.63 9.28 6.66
C VAL A 38 0.36 8.13 6.46
N ARG A 39 1.65 8.35 6.74
CA ARG A 39 2.67 7.30 6.66
C ARG A 39 2.40 6.16 7.65
N GLN A 40 1.96 6.47 8.86
CA GLN A 40 1.66 5.47 9.88
C GLN A 40 0.44 4.65 9.51
N ILE A 41 -0.61 5.27 8.98
CA ILE A 41 -1.82 4.58 8.47
C ILE A 41 -1.43 3.59 7.37
N ILE A 42 -0.63 4.01 6.38
CA ILE A 42 -0.16 3.14 5.29
C ILE A 42 0.60 1.92 5.85
N ARG A 43 1.45 2.12 6.86
CA ARG A 43 2.19 1.03 7.51
C ARG A 43 1.26 0.09 8.24
N GLN A 44 0.33 0.62 9.01
CA GLN A 44 -0.60 -0.16 9.83
C GLN A 44 -1.49 -1.03 8.94
N GLU A 45 -1.99 -0.51 7.82
CA GLU A 45 -2.81 -1.28 6.88
C GLU A 45 -2.07 -2.50 6.31
N VAL A 46 -0.80 -2.34 5.94
CA VAL A 46 0.02 -3.47 5.45
C VAL A 46 0.31 -4.46 6.57
N GLU A 47 0.64 -3.98 7.78
CA GLU A 47 0.94 -4.85 8.92
C GLU A 47 -0.29 -5.64 9.39
N ASN A 48 -1.47 -5.01 9.40
CA ASN A 48 -2.75 -5.65 9.74
C ASN A 48 -3.05 -6.86 8.83
N ASN A 49 -2.56 -6.84 7.59
CA ASN A 49 -2.77 -7.91 6.60
C ASN A 49 -1.55 -8.81 6.41
N ARG A 50 -0.49 -8.66 7.21
CA ARG A 50 0.80 -9.37 7.04
C ARG A 50 0.66 -10.90 7.06
N THR A 51 -0.29 -11.43 7.83
CA THR A 51 -0.52 -12.88 7.97
C THR A 51 -1.54 -13.43 6.97
N CYS A 52 -2.10 -12.58 6.09
CA CYS A 52 -3.04 -13.00 5.06
C CYS A 52 -2.35 -13.96 4.07
N LYS A 53 -2.88 -15.18 3.95
CA LYS A 53 -2.40 -16.21 3.01
C LYS A 53 -3.38 -16.48 1.85
N ASP A 54 -4.57 -15.90 1.91
CA ASP A 54 -5.57 -16.05 0.86
C ASP A 54 -5.20 -15.19 -0.35
N LYS A 55 -4.83 -15.85 -1.44
CA LYS A 55 -4.42 -15.22 -2.70
C LYS A 55 -5.52 -14.34 -3.31
N GLN A 56 -6.78 -14.72 -3.18
CA GLN A 56 -7.90 -13.93 -3.71
C GLN A 56 -8.11 -12.68 -2.85
N ARG A 57 -8.05 -12.82 -1.53
CA ARG A 57 -8.09 -11.69 -0.59
C ARG A 57 -6.94 -10.71 -0.84
N ILE A 58 -5.71 -11.20 -1.05
CA ILE A 58 -4.55 -10.36 -1.38
C ILE A 58 -4.77 -9.59 -2.67
N ARG A 59 -5.30 -10.23 -3.73
CA ARG A 59 -5.62 -9.55 -5.00
C ARG A 59 -6.66 -8.46 -4.81
N PHE A 60 -7.71 -8.74 -4.03
CA PHE A 60 -8.73 -7.75 -3.70
C PHE A 60 -8.13 -6.55 -2.97
N LEU A 61 -7.33 -6.80 -1.92
CA LEU A 61 -6.67 -5.74 -1.14
C LEU A 61 -5.70 -4.91 -1.99
N ILE A 62 -5.02 -5.52 -2.97
CA ILE A 62 -4.19 -4.76 -3.92
C ILE A 62 -5.07 -3.82 -4.75
N SER A 63 -6.17 -4.30 -5.31
CA SER A 63 -7.07 -3.48 -6.13
C SER A 63 -7.71 -2.35 -5.32
N ASP A 64 -8.25 -2.65 -4.13
CA ASP A 64 -8.83 -1.66 -3.22
C ASP A 64 -7.78 -0.64 -2.78
N GLY A 65 -6.58 -1.09 -2.41
CA GLY A 65 -5.47 -0.21 -2.05
C GLY A 65 -5.01 0.69 -3.20
N GLN A 66 -5.04 0.22 -4.45
CA GLN A 66 -4.75 1.05 -5.63
C GLN A 66 -5.80 2.15 -5.82
N GLU A 67 -7.09 1.83 -5.65
CA GLU A 67 -8.17 2.80 -5.77
C GLU A 67 -8.10 3.86 -4.67
N ARG A 68 -7.92 3.45 -3.41
CA ARG A 68 -7.73 4.39 -2.28
C ARG A 68 -6.53 5.28 -2.49
N LEU A 69 -5.43 4.73 -2.99
CA LEU A 69 -4.21 5.50 -3.26
C LEU A 69 -4.41 6.53 -4.37
N LYS A 70 -5.18 6.20 -5.43
CA LYS A 70 -5.55 7.15 -6.49
C LYS A 70 -6.33 8.33 -5.92
N ARG A 71 -7.33 8.07 -5.08
CA ARG A 71 -8.13 9.12 -4.42
C ARG A 71 -7.28 10.01 -3.51
N LEU A 72 -6.32 9.41 -2.78
CA LEU A 72 -5.37 10.17 -1.95
C LEU A 72 -4.50 11.09 -2.82
N ASP A 73 -3.94 10.57 -3.91
CA ASP A 73 -3.12 11.34 -4.85
C ASP A 73 -3.90 12.52 -5.44
N GLU A 74 -5.12 12.28 -5.90
CA GLU A 74 -6.03 13.31 -6.44
C GLU A 74 -6.37 14.38 -5.39
N THR A 75 -6.64 13.98 -4.15
CA THR A 75 -6.93 14.92 -3.05
C THR A 75 -5.72 15.81 -2.75
N LEU A 76 -4.53 15.21 -2.70
CA LEU A 76 -3.28 15.93 -2.47
C LEU A 76 -2.92 16.85 -3.64
N ASP A 77 -3.24 16.47 -4.89
CA ASP A 77 -3.06 17.33 -6.06
C ASP A 77 -3.97 18.56 -6.00
N MET A 78 -5.21 18.40 -5.52
CA MET A 78 -6.14 19.53 -5.35
C MET A 78 -5.74 20.48 -4.22
N GLN A 79 -5.10 19.97 -3.16
CA GLN A 79 -4.62 20.77 -2.02
C GLN A 79 -3.32 21.53 -2.31
N GLY A 80 -2.58 21.17 -3.37
CA GLY A 80 -1.33 21.80 -3.78
C GLY A 80 -1.47 23.12 -4.54
N ARG A 81 -2.53 23.91 -4.30
CA ARG A 81 -2.72 25.27 -4.85
C ARG A 81 -2.48 26.33 -3.78
#